data_AF-A0A5E2SE36-F1
#
_entry.id   AF-A0A5E2SE36-F1
#
_cell.length_a   1.000
_cell.length_b   1.000
_cell.length_c   1.000
_cell.angle_alpha   90.00
_cell.angle_beta   90.00
_cell.angle_gamma   90.00
#
_symmetry.space_group_name_H-M   'P 1'
#
loop_
_entity.id
_entity.type
_entity.pdbx_description
1 polymer ?
#
loop_
_entity_poly.entity_id
_entity_poly.type
_entity_poly.pdbx_seq_one_letter_code
_entity_poly.pdbx_strand_id
1 'polypeptide(L)'
;MIDIVSQTEKSLPFLEENLRAHIKWKQHGGLCEIPNGLAFCAIHHKVFDKGSIGLDENMRVLVSDVVNGGGIVERLFWDFDGKTIALPQVRKNYPFEGVVEWHRKEVFRG
;
A
#
# COMPACT_ATOMS: atom_id res chain seq x y z
N MET A 1 -5.88 -0.39 14.94
CA MET A 1 -6.13 -1.53 14.03
C MET A 1 -5.47 -1.14 12.73
N ILE A 2 -4.53 -1.95 12.23
CA ILE A 2 -3.83 -1.67 10.99
C ILE A 2 -4.79 -2.04 9.87
N ASP A 3 -5.40 -1.02 9.31
CA ASP A 3 -6.28 -1.13 8.17
C ASP A 3 -5.45 -0.75 6.94
N ILE A 4 -4.66 -1.70 6.42
CA ILE A 4 -4.20 -1.61 5.03
C ILE A 4 -5.45 -1.79 4.17
N VAL A 5 -6.10 -0.67 3.88
CA VAL A 5 -7.37 -0.63 3.17
C VAL A 5 -7.10 0.05 1.84
N SER A 6 -7.30 -0.70 0.75
CA SER A 6 -7.67 -0.08 -0.52
C SER A 6 -9.01 0.62 -0.33
N GLN A 7 -8.97 1.92 -0.56
CA GLN A 7 -9.82 2.90 0.10
C GLN A 7 -11.28 2.86 -0.36
N THR A 8 -12.21 3.32 0.47
CA THR A 8 -13.57 3.62 0.00
C THR A 8 -13.61 5.00 -0.67
N GLU A 9 -14.46 5.21 -1.68
CA GLU A 9 -14.56 6.46 -2.45
C GLU A 9 -14.73 7.73 -1.59
N LYS A 10 -15.24 7.60 -0.37
CA LYS A 10 -15.61 8.72 0.50
C LYS A 10 -14.46 9.26 1.34
N SER A 11 -13.38 8.50 1.57
CA SER A 11 -12.34 8.89 2.53
C SER A 11 -11.19 9.69 1.89
N LEU A 12 -10.88 9.47 0.61
CA LEU A 12 -9.68 10.05 -0.03
C LEU A 12 -9.58 11.59 0.02
N PRO A 13 -10.64 12.37 -0.25
CA PRO A 13 -10.54 13.83 -0.23
C PRO A 13 -10.30 14.40 1.17
N PHE A 14 -10.52 13.61 2.22
CA PHE A 14 -10.49 14.03 3.62
C PHE A 14 -9.34 13.42 4.43
N LEU A 15 -8.55 12.52 3.84
CA LEU A 15 -7.35 12.02 4.48
C LEU A 15 -6.25 13.08 4.37
N GLU A 16 -5.61 13.35 5.49
CA GLU A 16 -4.35 14.10 5.51
C GLU A 16 -3.36 13.47 4.52
N GLU A 17 -2.63 14.30 3.78
CA GLU A 17 -1.73 13.84 2.70
C GLU A 17 -0.69 12.84 3.22
N ASN A 18 -0.29 12.95 4.49
CA ASN A 18 0.66 12.05 5.14
C ASN A 18 0.10 10.65 5.48
N LEU A 19 -1.21 10.42 5.33
CA LEU A 19 -1.86 9.11 5.52
C LEU A 19 -2.20 8.44 4.19
N ARG A 20 -1.90 9.11 3.06
CA ARG A 20 -2.10 8.59 1.71
C ARG A 20 -0.76 8.27 1.07
N ALA A 21 -0.51 6.99 0.84
CA ALA A 21 0.60 6.58 -0.03
C ALA A 21 0.15 6.57 -1.49
N HIS A 22 1.00 7.09 -2.36
CA HIS A 22 0.85 6.87 -3.80
C HIS A 22 1.50 5.53 -4.14
N ILE A 23 0.75 4.63 -4.80
CA ILE A 23 1.28 3.33 -5.24
C ILE A 23 2.40 3.58 -6.25
N LYS A 24 2.09 4.32 -7.32
CA LYS A 24 3.08 4.91 -8.21
C LYS A 24 3.44 6.30 -7.76
N TRP A 25 4.73 6.53 -7.50
CA TRP A 25 5.21 7.83 -7.03
C TRP A 25 4.88 8.96 -7.99
N LYS A 26 4.47 10.10 -7.44
CA LYS A 26 4.15 11.32 -8.20
C LYS A 26 5.33 11.77 -9.09
N GLN A 27 6.56 11.70 -8.56
CA GLN A 27 7.78 12.02 -9.30
C GLN A 27 8.07 11.10 -10.50
N HIS A 28 7.46 9.91 -10.56
CA HIS A 28 7.57 8.97 -11.68
C HIS A 28 6.29 8.96 -12.54
N GLY A 29 5.49 10.03 -12.50
CA GLY A 29 4.27 10.17 -13.29
C GLY A 29 3.04 9.48 -12.69
N GLY A 30 3.05 9.19 -11.38
CA GLY A 30 1.87 8.70 -10.67
C GLY A 30 0.78 9.77 -10.56
N LEU A 31 -0.43 9.45 -11.02
CA LEU A 31 -1.58 10.37 -10.94
C LEU A 31 -2.07 10.51 -9.50
N CYS A 32 -2.56 11.70 -9.15
CA CYS A 32 -3.16 11.96 -7.84
C CYS A 32 -4.63 11.49 -7.80
N GLU A 33 -4.88 10.22 -8.11
CA GLU A 33 -6.23 9.65 -8.21
C GLU A 33 -6.45 8.52 -7.19
N ILE A 34 -7.73 8.18 -6.98
CA ILE A 34 -8.14 7.10 -6.05
C ILE A 34 -7.46 5.75 -6.41
N PRO A 35 -7.46 5.30 -7.67
CA PRO A 35 -6.83 4.03 -8.06
C PRO A 35 -5.30 4.00 -7.89
N ASN A 36 -4.66 5.13 -7.60
CA ASN A 36 -3.22 5.20 -7.33
C ASN A 36 -2.93 5.48 -5.84
N GLY A 37 -3.93 5.36 -4.96
CA GLY A 37 -3.81 5.70 -3.54
C GLY A 37 -4.14 4.54 -2.62
N LEU A 38 -3.30 4.35 -1.60
CA LEU A 38 -3.59 3.51 -0.43
C LEU A 38 -3.69 4.36 0.83
N ALA A 39 -4.61 3.99 1.72
CA ALA A 39 -4.67 4.59 3.05
C ALA A 39 -3.80 3.77 4.00
N PHE A 40 -2.90 4.46 4.71
CA PHE A 40 -2.01 3.87 5.69
C PHE A 40 -1.94 4.71 6.95
N CYS A 41 -1.51 4.10 8.06
CA CYS A 41 -0.96 4.89 9.15
C CYS A 41 0.46 5.39 8.80
N ALA A 42 0.97 6.38 9.53
CA ALA A 42 2.27 7.00 9.24
C ALA A 42 3.44 6.00 9.15
N ILE A 43 3.40 4.91 9.93
CA ILE A 43 4.43 3.85 9.91
C ILE A 43 4.37 3.08 8.60
N HIS A 44 3.19 2.56 8.24
CA HIS A 44 2.99 1.77 7.03
C HIS A 44 3.23 2.57 5.76
N HIS A 45 2.86 3.86 5.75
CA HIS A 45 3.20 4.75 4.64
C HIS A 45 4.72 4.80 4.43
N LYS A 46 5.48 5.06 5.49
CA LYS A 46 6.94 5.17 5.40
C LYS A 46 7.62 3.89 4.95
N VAL A 47 7.12 2.72 5.37
CA VAL A 47 7.73 1.44 4.97
C VAL A 47 7.31 1.00 3.57
N PHE A 48 6.11 1.39 3.11
CA PHE A 48 5.65 1.16 1.74
C PHE A 48 6.49 1.98 0.74
N ASP A 49 6.76 3.25 1.05
CA ASP A 49 7.65 4.10 0.25
C ASP A 49 9.11 3.63 0.26
N LYS A 50 9.52 2.84 1.25
CA LYS A 50 10.86 2.24 1.31
C LYS A 50 10.96 0.88 0.63
N GLY A 51 9.83 0.31 0.19
CA GLY A 51 9.78 -1.00 -0.45
C GLY A 51 9.83 -2.17 0.51
N SER A 52 9.66 -1.94 1.81
CA SER A 52 9.62 -3.03 2.81
C SER A 52 8.28 -3.77 2.80
N ILE A 53 7.22 -3.13 2.30
CA ILE A 53 5.92 -3.76 2.02
C ILE A 53 5.47 -3.38 0.61
N GLY A 54 4.73 -4.27 -0.04
CA GLY A 54 4.19 -4.11 -1.39
C GLY A 54 2.85 -4.81 -1.56
N LEU A 55 2.38 -4.90 -2.82
CA LEU A 55 1.16 -5.64 -3.17
C LEU A 55 1.40 -6.62 -4.33
N ASP A 56 0.78 -7.79 -4.25
CA ASP A 56 0.68 -8.75 -5.34
C ASP A 56 -0.48 -8.40 -6.32
N GLU A 57 -0.62 -9.18 -7.39
CA GLU A 57 -1.64 -8.99 -8.43
C GLU A 57 -3.06 -9.31 -7.92
N ASN A 58 -3.14 -10.03 -6.80
CA ASN A 58 -4.37 -10.39 -6.10
C ASN A 58 -4.67 -9.43 -4.94
N MET A 59 -3.98 -8.28 -4.88
CA MET A 59 -4.12 -7.26 -3.83
C MET A 59 -3.80 -7.81 -2.43
N ARG A 60 -2.89 -8.78 -2.35
CA ARG A 60 -2.31 -9.29 -1.10
C ARG A 60 -1.09 -8.48 -0.73
N VAL A 61 -0.92 -8.23 0.55
CA VAL A 61 0.28 -7.60 1.10
C VAL A 61 1.47 -8.53 0.90
N LEU A 62 2.57 -7.97 0.42
CA LEU A 62 3.88 -8.60 0.38
C LEU A 62 4.77 -7.95 1.42
N VAL A 63 5.46 -8.72 2.24
CA VAL A 63 6.51 -8.24 3.14
C VAL A 63 7.87 -8.64 2.57
N SER A 64 8.79 -7.69 2.49
CA SER A 64 10.15 -7.96 2.03
C SER A 64 10.92 -8.81 3.03
N ASP A 65 11.68 -9.80 2.55
CA ASP A 65 12.55 -10.64 3.38
C ASP A 65 13.64 -9.86 4.12
N VAL A 66 13.94 -8.61 3.72
CA VAL A 66 14.88 -7.75 4.44
C VAL A 66 14.28 -7.17 5.73
N VAL A 67 12.96 -7.28 5.93
CA VAL A 67 12.26 -6.84 7.14
C VAL A 67 12.55 -7.80 8.28
N ASN A 68 13.43 -7.37 9.18
CA ASN A 68 13.82 -8.11 10.37
C ASN A 68 13.52 -7.31 11.65
N GLY A 69 13.40 -8.02 12.78
CA GLY A 69 13.24 -7.44 14.10
C GLY A 69 12.55 -8.38 15.09
N GLY A 70 12.33 -7.89 16.32
CA GLY A 70 11.62 -8.64 17.36
C GLY A 70 10.10 -8.66 17.17
N GLY A 71 9.36 -9.17 18.16
CA GLY A 71 7.91 -9.44 18.04
C GLY A 71 7.01 -8.24 17.69
N ILE A 72 7.48 -7.00 17.82
CA ILE A 72 6.73 -5.83 17.32
C ILE A 72 6.74 -5.76 15.78
N VAL A 73 7.85 -6.13 15.13
CA VAL A 73 7.97 -6.17 13.66
C VAL A 73 7.09 -7.27 13.09
N GLU A 74 7.04 -8.42 13.76
CA GLU A 74 6.15 -9.53 13.41
C GLU A 74 4.69 -9.07 13.37
N ARG A 75 4.22 -8.44 14.45
CA ARG A 75 2.85 -7.91 14.53
C ARG A 75 2.54 -6.75 13.60
N LEU A 76 3.53 -5.92 13.27
CA LEU A 76 3.32 -4.74 12.43
C LEU A 76 3.35 -5.07 10.94
N PHE A 77 4.08 -6.11 10.52
CA PHE A 77 4.33 -6.42 9.11
C PHE A 77 4.02 -7.88 8.78
N TRP A 78 4.70 -8.84 9.40
CA TRP A 78 4.57 -10.27 9.05
C TRP A 78 3.17 -10.83 9.27
N ASP A 79 2.44 -10.35 10.28
CA ASP A 79 1.03 -10.70 10.50
C ASP A 79 0.14 -10.30 9.31
N PHE A 80 0.59 -9.43 8.41
CA PHE A 80 -0.15 -8.99 7.23
C PHE A 80 0.30 -9.68 5.95
N ASP A 81 1.43 -10.39 5.94
CA ASP A 81 1.93 -11.04 4.74
C ASP A 81 0.90 -12.02 4.15
N GLY A 82 0.68 -11.92 2.84
CA GLY A 82 -0.32 -12.70 2.10
C GLY A 82 -1.78 -12.33 2.37
N LYS A 83 -2.08 -11.40 3.29
CA LYS A 83 -3.46 -10.93 3.53
C LYS A 83 -3.93 -9.99 2.44
N THR A 84 -5.14 -10.20 1.95
CA THR A 84 -5.79 -9.30 1.01
C THR A 84 -6.19 -8.00 1.70
N ILE A 85 -5.84 -6.87 1.09
CA ILE A 85 -6.27 -5.55 1.56
C ILE A 85 -7.78 -5.41 1.38
N ALA A 86 -8.45 -4.67 2.26
CA ALA A 86 -9.85 -4.34 2.01
C ALA A 86 -9.94 -3.50 0.74
N LEU A 87 -10.92 -3.73 -0.12
CA LEU A 87 -11.06 -3.04 -1.41
C LEU A 87 -12.24 -2.06 -1.39
N PRO A 88 -12.23 -1.01 -2.25
CA PRO A 88 -13.37 -0.14 -2.44
C PRO A 88 -14.61 -0.95 -2.82
N GLN A 89 -15.79 -0.42 -2.51
CA GLN A 89 -17.04 -1.02 -2.98
C GLN A 89 -17.15 -0.94 -4.51
N VAL A 90 -16.62 0.12 -5.11
CA VAL A 90 -16.70 0.37 -6.56
C VAL A 90 -15.39 -0.05 -7.23
N ARG A 91 -15.47 -1.04 -8.12
CA ARG A 91 -14.31 -1.63 -8.83
C ARG A 91 -13.44 -0.64 -9.58
N LYS A 92 -14.00 0.43 -10.13
CA LYS A 92 -13.24 1.47 -10.85
C LYS A 92 -12.15 2.15 -10.00
N ASN A 93 -12.26 2.04 -8.67
CA ASN A 93 -11.34 2.63 -7.71
C ASN A 93 -10.30 1.65 -7.19
N TYR A 94 -10.29 0.42 -7.70
CA TYR A 94 -9.27 -0.55 -7.33
C TYR A 94 -7.92 -0.03 -7.77
N PRO A 95 -6.84 -0.39 -7.06
CA PRO A 95 -5.51 -0.17 -7.54
C PRO A 95 -5.38 -0.66 -8.97
N PHE A 96 -4.98 0.21 -9.90
CA PHE A 96 -4.77 -0.24 -11.27
C PHE A 96 -3.62 -1.25 -11.29
N GLU A 97 -3.78 -2.33 -12.06
CA GLU A 97 -2.75 -3.37 -12.16
C GLU A 97 -1.40 -2.78 -12.55
N GLY A 98 -1.37 -1.83 -13.49
CA GLY A 98 -0.14 -1.15 -13.92
C GLY A 98 0.55 -0.29 -12.85
N VAL A 99 -0.17 0.26 -11.87
CA VAL A 99 0.49 1.00 -10.76
C VAL A 99 1.04 0.04 -9.70
N VAL A 100 0.33 -1.06 -9.44
CA VAL A 100 0.79 -2.10 -8.52
C VAL A 100 2.01 -2.83 -9.08
N GLU A 101 1.98 -3.18 -10.36
CA GLU A 101 3.11 -3.76 -11.07
C GLU A 101 4.33 -2.83 -11.05
N TRP A 102 4.13 -1.53 -11.28
CA TRP A 102 5.20 -0.54 -11.19
C TRP A 102 5.80 -0.49 -9.77
N HIS A 103 4.97 -0.43 -8.73
CA HIS A 103 5.48 -0.40 -7.34
C HIS A 103 6.28 -1.65 -7.02
N ARG A 104 5.81 -2.82 -7.46
CA ARG A 104 6.52 -4.08 -7.26
C ARG A 104 7.88 -4.12 -7.95
N LYS A 105 7.99 -3.55 -9.16
CA LYS A 105 9.24 -3.54 -9.93
C LYS A 105 10.23 -2.47 -9.46
N GLU A 106 9.75 -1.30 -9.10
CA GLU A 106 10.59 -0.10 -8.92
C GLU A 106 10.83 0.26 -7.45
N VAL A 107 9.93 -0.16 -6.55
CA VAL A 107 9.96 0.25 -5.14
C VAL A 107 10.14 -0.94 -4.21
N PHE A 108 9.32 -1.99 -4.34
CA PHE A 108 9.37 -3.17 -3.49
C PHE A 108 10.74 -3.86 -3.57
N ARG A 109 11.27 -4.28 -2.40
CA ARG A 109 12.60 -4.86 -2.26
C ARG A 109 12.52 -6.30 -1.79
N GLY A 110 11.90 -7.17 -2.57
CA GLY A 110 11.76 -8.59 -2.28
C GLY A 110 11.66 -9.41 -3.55
#